data_AF-A0A8T3WY77-F1
#
_entry.id   AF-A0A8T3WY77-F1
#
_cell.length_a   1.000
_cell.length_b   1.000
_cell.length_c   1.000
_cell.angle_alpha   90.00
_cell.angle_beta   90.00
_cell.angle_gamma   90.00
#
_symmetry.space_group_name_H-M   'P 1'
#
loop_
_entity.id
_entity.type
_entity.pdbx_description
1 polymer ?
#
loop_
_entity_poly.entity_id
_entity_poly.type
_entity_poly.pdbx_seq_one_letter_code
_entity_poly.pdbx_strand_id
1 'polypeptide(L)'
;MRDKKIRALTGNLIRLEEALKQFNRRRSIFINALNELSKDDNTKSKNSAYIKQLQEKIYYLDESIKAYRKHADECKSLLVREREIQTKEKKPAADGISKRTLIKYALPFVMLMIVFSSVFLLKPSITGQVILSKETVHNKSMNLEINQSGNYTWTFDKPVDISSVKASGSVTGNGTVKIYIEKYGKRHLIYKNK
;
A
#
# COMPACT_ATOMS: atom_id res chain seq x y z
N MET A 1 23.24 11.25 -29.21
CA MET A 1 24.17 12.39 -29.44
C MET A 1 24.88 12.86 -28.16
N ARG A 2 24.18 13.10 -27.04
CA ARG A 2 24.78 13.56 -25.76
C ARG A 2 25.86 12.65 -25.14
N ASP A 3 25.69 11.33 -25.21
CA ASP A 3 26.70 10.40 -24.69
C ASP A 3 28.04 10.46 -25.45
N LYS A 4 28.02 10.91 -26.72
CA LYS A 4 29.25 11.16 -27.48
C LYS A 4 29.95 12.44 -26.97
N LYS A 5 29.16 13.48 -26.65
CA LYS A 5 29.67 14.75 -26.09
C LYS A 5 30.27 14.57 -24.69
N ILE A 6 29.60 13.83 -23.81
CA ILE A 6 30.13 13.51 -22.46
C ILE A 6 31.44 12.72 -22.57
N ARG A 7 31.48 11.67 -23.42
CA ARG A 7 32.72 10.90 -23.63
C ARG A 7 33.87 11.76 -24.16
N ALA A 8 33.60 12.67 -25.10
CA ALA A 8 34.60 13.60 -25.60
C ALA A 8 35.12 14.55 -24.51
N LEU A 9 34.23 15.15 -23.72
CA LEU A 9 34.60 16.01 -22.60
C LEU A 9 35.40 15.27 -21.53
N THR A 10 35.00 14.04 -21.18
CA THR A 10 35.75 13.19 -20.24
C THR A 10 37.15 12.86 -20.78
N GLY A 11 37.27 12.52 -22.07
CA GLY A 11 38.57 12.27 -22.70
C GLY A 11 39.49 13.49 -22.67
N ASN A 12 38.96 14.68 -22.98
CA ASN A 12 39.71 15.93 -22.91
C ASN A 12 40.16 16.25 -21.48
N LEU A 13 39.30 16.03 -20.48
CA LEU A 13 39.63 16.25 -19.08
C LEU A 13 40.78 15.35 -18.62
N ILE A 14 40.75 14.06 -18.97
CA ILE A 14 41.81 13.10 -18.63
C ILE A 14 43.15 13.54 -19.20
N ARG A 15 43.19 13.89 -20.49
CA ARG A 15 44.43 14.37 -21.15
C ARG A 15 44.99 15.61 -20.48
N LEU A 16 44.11 16.49 -20.02
CA LEU A 16 44.49 17.75 -19.38
C LEU A 16 45.00 17.53 -17.95
N GLU A 17 44.39 16.62 -17.19
CA GLU A 17 44.89 16.21 -15.87
C GLU A 17 46.27 15.51 -15.97
N GLU A 18 46.47 14.69 -17.00
CA GLU A 18 47.79 14.10 -17.29
C GLU A 18 48.84 15.15 -17.64
N ALA A 19 48.50 16.13 -18.48
CA ALA A 19 49.40 17.24 -18.82
C ALA A 19 49.79 18.05 -17.57
N LEU A 20 48.81 18.39 -16.72
CA LEU A 20 49.04 19.05 -15.43
C LEU A 20 49.98 18.25 -14.53
N LYS A 21 49.81 16.92 -14.46
CA LYS A 21 50.70 16.04 -13.70
C LYS A 21 52.13 16.10 -14.23
N GLN A 22 52.32 16.10 -15.54
CA GLN A 22 53.65 16.23 -16.15
C GLN A 22 54.28 17.61 -15.88
N PHE A 23 53.51 18.69 -15.97
CA PHE A 23 54.00 20.04 -15.66
C PHE A 23 54.42 20.18 -14.20
N ASN A 24 53.62 19.69 -13.25
CA ASN A 24 53.98 19.70 -11.84
C ASN A 24 55.27 18.91 -11.56
N ARG A 25 55.48 17.78 -12.25
CA ARG A 25 56.72 17.00 -12.14
C ARG A 25 57.93 17.76 -12.68
N ARG A 26 57.80 18.45 -13.82
CA ARG A 26 58.89 19.28 -14.36
C ARG A 26 59.21 20.45 -13.44
N ARG A 27 58.17 21.12 -12.92
CA ARG A 27 58.31 22.20 -11.94
C ARG A 27 59.06 21.75 -10.69
N SER A 28 58.74 20.58 -10.13
CA SER A 28 59.43 20.08 -8.94
C SER A 28 60.91 19.80 -9.20
N ILE A 29 61.26 19.30 -10.39
CA ILE A 29 62.66 19.10 -10.79
C ILE A 29 63.40 20.45 -10.83
N PHE A 30 62.79 21.49 -11.42
CA PHE A 30 63.43 22.81 -11.47
C PHE A 30 63.57 23.47 -10.10
N ILE A 31 62.57 23.33 -9.22
CA ILE A 31 62.64 23.83 -7.84
C ILE A 31 63.76 23.13 -7.07
N ASN A 32 63.88 21.80 -7.19
CA ASN A 32 64.95 21.06 -6.53
C ASN A 32 66.34 21.48 -7.02
N ALA A 33 66.51 21.62 -8.34
CA ALA A 33 67.76 22.11 -8.92
C ALA A 33 68.10 23.53 -8.43
N LEU A 34 67.09 24.41 -8.34
CA LEU A 34 67.27 25.77 -7.83
C LEU A 34 67.65 25.77 -6.34
N ASN A 35 67.02 24.92 -5.54
CA ASN A 35 67.35 24.77 -4.12
C ASN A 35 68.77 24.23 -3.91
N GLU A 36 69.21 23.26 -4.71
CA GLU A 36 70.58 22.72 -4.66
C GLU A 36 71.61 23.80 -4.99
N LEU A 37 71.36 24.61 -6.02
CA LEU A 37 72.25 25.70 -6.41
C LEU A 37 72.27 26.88 -5.44
N SER A 38 71.27 26.99 -4.57
CA SER A 38 71.18 28.05 -3.57
C SER A 38 71.79 27.70 -2.22
N LYS A 39 72.31 26.48 -2.02
CA LYS A 39 72.84 26.02 -0.73
C LYS A 39 74.22 26.59 -0.38
N ASP A 40 75.00 27.04 -1.35
CA ASP A 40 76.34 27.58 -1.14
C ASP A 40 76.49 28.96 -1.81
N ASP A 41 76.92 29.95 -1.03
CA ASP A 41 77.04 31.35 -1.47
C ASP A 41 78.08 31.52 -2.60
N ASN A 42 79.11 30.67 -2.62
CA ASN A 42 80.14 30.74 -3.64
C ASN A 42 79.64 30.21 -4.99
N THR A 43 78.88 29.11 -4.98
CA THR A 43 78.20 28.58 -6.18
C THR A 43 77.07 29.48 -6.66
N LYS A 44 76.38 30.20 -5.76
CA LYS A 44 75.32 31.15 -6.13
C LYS A 44 75.84 32.31 -7.00
N SER A 45 76.98 32.88 -6.65
CA SER A 45 77.62 33.96 -7.44
C SER A 45 78.00 33.47 -8.84
N LYS A 46 78.66 32.29 -8.91
CA LYS A 46 79.11 31.67 -10.15
C LYS A 46 77.97 31.27 -11.08
N ASN A 47 76.81 30.91 -10.53
CA ASN A 47 75.66 30.40 -11.28
C ASN A 47 74.49 31.39 -11.41
N SER A 48 74.69 32.67 -11.11
CA SER A 48 73.63 33.69 -11.09
C SER A 48 72.79 33.74 -12.38
N ALA A 49 73.43 33.66 -13.56
CA ALA A 49 72.73 33.63 -14.85
C ALA A 49 71.85 32.37 -15.01
N TYR A 50 72.35 31.21 -14.59
CA TYR A 50 71.60 29.95 -14.67
C TYR A 50 70.42 29.92 -13.68
N ILE A 51 70.62 30.45 -12.47
CA ILE A 51 69.54 30.62 -11.47
C ILE A 51 68.43 31.50 -12.06
N LYS A 52 68.77 32.62 -12.71
CA LYS A 52 67.78 33.49 -13.36
C LYS A 52 67.00 32.75 -14.45
N GLN A 53 67.67 31.95 -15.29
CA GLN A 53 67.00 31.12 -16.30
C GLN A 53 66.06 30.07 -15.68
N LEU A 54 66.45 29.44 -14.57
CA LEU A 54 65.59 28.49 -13.85
C LEU A 54 64.36 29.18 -13.26
N GLN A 55 64.51 30.36 -12.65
CA GLN A 55 63.40 31.15 -12.12
C GLN A 55 62.41 31.53 -13.23
N GLU A 56 62.92 31.97 -14.38
CA GLU A 56 62.10 32.30 -15.54
C GLU A 56 61.32 31.07 -16.06
N LYS A 57 61.97 29.92 -16.16
CA LYS A 57 61.30 28.66 -16.52
C LYS A 57 60.23 28.23 -15.52
N ILE A 58 60.49 28.37 -14.22
CA ILE A 58 59.50 28.09 -13.17
C ILE A 58 58.31 29.03 -13.30
N TYR A 59 58.54 30.32 -13.53
CA TYR A 59 57.50 31.30 -13.73
C TYR A 59 56.58 30.96 -14.92
N TYR A 60 57.15 30.65 -16.09
CA TYR A 60 56.36 30.23 -17.26
C TYR A 60 55.57 28.94 -17.02
N LEU A 61 56.14 27.99 -16.26
CA LEU A 61 55.43 26.76 -15.88
C LEU A 61 54.26 27.03 -14.94
N ASP A 62 54.43 27.92 -13.96
CA ASP A 62 53.37 28.28 -13.03
C ASP A 62 52.21 28.95 -13.75
N GLU A 63 52.49 29.86 -14.68
CA GLU A 63 51.44 30.51 -15.48
C GLU A 63 50.72 29.51 -16.40
N SER A 64 51.47 28.57 -17.00
CA SER A 64 50.89 27.48 -17.79
C SER A 64 50.00 26.58 -16.94
N ILE A 65 50.46 26.13 -15.77
CA ILE A 65 49.70 25.30 -14.83
C ILE A 65 48.41 26.01 -14.42
N LYS A 66 48.46 27.31 -14.15
CA LYS A 66 47.30 28.13 -13.81
C LYS A 66 46.28 28.17 -14.94
N ALA A 67 46.72 28.40 -16.18
CA ALA A 67 45.85 28.38 -17.36
C ALA A 67 45.20 27.00 -17.57
N TYR A 68 45.97 25.92 -17.45
CA TYR A 68 45.44 24.56 -17.56
C TYR A 68 44.43 24.24 -16.45
N ARG A 69 44.70 24.59 -15.18
CA ARG A 69 43.74 24.38 -14.08
C ARG A 69 42.41 25.06 -14.35
N LYS A 70 42.44 26.33 -14.78
CA LYS A 70 41.24 27.07 -15.15
C LYS A 70 40.42 26.34 -16.23
N HIS A 71 41.09 25.88 -17.29
CA HIS A 71 40.43 25.13 -18.35
C HIS A 71 39.90 23.76 -17.88
N ALA A 72 40.59 23.09 -16.95
CA ALA A 72 40.11 21.85 -16.32
C ALA A 72 38.80 22.07 -15.56
N ASP A 73 38.74 23.15 -14.78
CA ASP A 73 37.58 23.50 -13.95
C ASP A 73 36.38 23.89 -14.83
N GLU A 74 36.61 24.62 -15.91
CA GLU A 74 35.60 24.89 -16.94
C GLU A 74 35.06 23.57 -17.54
N CYS A 75 35.92 22.63 -17.93
CA CYS A 75 35.50 21.33 -18.43
C CYS A 75 34.70 20.52 -17.39
N LYS A 76 35.10 20.56 -16.10
CA LYS A 76 34.39 19.90 -15.00
C LYS A 76 32.99 20.48 -14.82
N SER A 77 32.85 21.80 -14.82
CA SER A 77 31.55 22.47 -14.69
C SER A 77 30.59 22.10 -15.83
N LEU A 78 31.10 22.03 -17.06
CA LEU A 78 30.32 21.62 -18.24
C LEU A 78 29.86 20.16 -18.13
N LEU A 79 30.72 19.26 -17.63
CA LEU A 79 30.36 17.86 -17.41
C LEU A 79 29.26 17.70 -16.36
N VAL A 80 29.32 18.46 -15.26
CA VAL A 80 28.26 18.46 -14.23
C VAL A 80 26.94 18.94 -14.83
N ARG A 81 26.94 20.05 -15.57
CA ARG A 81 25.75 20.60 -16.22
C ARG A 81 25.11 19.61 -17.21
N GLU A 82 25.91 18.94 -18.04
CA GLU A 82 25.41 17.92 -18.98
C GLU A 82 24.81 16.70 -18.25
N ARG A 83 25.40 16.28 -17.12
CA ARG A 83 24.86 15.20 -16.30
C ARG A 83 23.54 15.58 -15.63
N GLU A 84 23.41 16.80 -15.13
CA GLU A 84 22.16 17.27 -14.54
C GLU A 84 21.02 17.31 -15.57
N ILE A 85 21.31 17.74 -16.80
CA ILE A 85 20.33 17.72 -17.90
C ILE A 85 19.90 16.28 -18.19
N GLN A 86 20.85 15.32 -18.23
CA GLN A 86 20.49 13.91 -18.39
C GLN A 86 19.61 13.39 -17.25
N THR A 87 19.90 13.74 -16.00
CA THR A 87 19.11 13.28 -14.84
C THR A 87 17.70 13.89 -14.84
N LYS A 88 17.55 15.16 -15.26
CA LYS A 88 16.25 15.81 -15.37
C LYS A 88 15.38 15.21 -16.47
N GLU A 89 15.96 14.83 -17.60
CA GLU A 89 15.21 14.17 -18.67
C GLU A 89 14.98 12.68 -18.44
N LYS A 90 15.88 12.00 -17.70
CA LYS A 90 15.70 10.62 -17.26
C LYS A 90 14.80 10.48 -16.03
N LYS A 91 14.26 11.58 -15.47
CA LYS A 91 13.04 11.49 -14.68
C LYS A 91 11.90 11.30 -15.69
N PRO A 92 11.42 10.08 -15.93
CA PRO A 92 10.22 9.95 -16.72
C PRO A 92 9.11 10.68 -15.95
N ALA A 93 8.24 11.36 -16.69
CA ALA A 93 6.87 11.66 -16.25
C ALA A 93 6.05 10.36 -16.09
N ALA A 94 6.67 9.30 -15.58
CA ALA A 94 6.04 8.06 -15.19
C ALA A 94 6.28 7.94 -13.68
N ASP A 95 5.25 8.30 -12.94
CA ASP A 95 4.87 7.56 -11.75
C ASP A 95 4.68 6.08 -12.16
N GLY A 96 5.81 5.41 -12.41
CA GLY A 96 5.87 4.01 -12.71
C GLY A 96 5.63 3.32 -11.38
N ILE A 97 4.36 3.05 -11.09
CA ILE A 97 3.92 2.18 -10.00
C ILE A 97 4.91 1.03 -9.96
N SER A 98 5.75 1.01 -8.92
CA SER A 98 6.88 0.10 -8.88
C SER A 98 6.34 -1.32 -9.06
N LYS A 99 7.00 -2.16 -9.87
CA LYS A 99 6.58 -3.56 -10.04
C LYS A 99 6.41 -4.28 -8.69
N ARG A 100 7.13 -3.82 -7.66
CA ARG A 100 6.99 -4.28 -6.26
C ARG A 100 5.67 -3.86 -5.62
N THR A 101 5.15 -2.68 -5.95
CA THR A 101 3.83 -2.21 -5.51
C THR A 101 2.72 -2.98 -6.22
N LEU A 102 2.82 -3.25 -7.52
CA LEU A 102 1.83 -4.04 -8.26
C LEU A 102 1.70 -5.47 -7.72
N ILE A 103 2.81 -6.14 -7.40
CA ILE A 103 2.79 -7.50 -6.83
C ILE A 103 2.10 -7.55 -5.46
N LYS A 104 2.25 -6.51 -4.63
CA LYS A 104 1.60 -6.43 -3.31
C LYS A 104 0.07 -6.43 -3.42
N TYR A 105 -0.49 -5.81 -4.46
CA TYR A 105 -1.94 -5.75 -4.68
C TYR A 105 -2.47 -6.89 -5.55
N ALA A 106 -1.63 -7.50 -6.40
CA ALA A 106 -2.04 -8.62 -7.23
C ALA A 106 -2.36 -9.88 -6.41
N LEU A 107 -1.57 -10.19 -5.37
CA LEU A 107 -1.76 -11.39 -4.55
C LEU A 107 -3.14 -11.43 -3.83
N PRO A 108 -3.56 -10.40 -3.07
CA PRO A 108 -4.88 -10.40 -2.42
C PRO A 108 -6.01 -10.39 -3.45
N PHE A 109 -5.83 -9.75 -4.62
CA PHE A 109 -6.83 -9.75 -5.67
C PHE A 109 -7.06 -11.14 -6.26
N VAL A 110 -5.99 -11.89 -6.54
CA VAL A 110 -6.08 -13.28 -7.01
C VAL A 110 -6.74 -14.16 -5.94
N MET A 111 -6.38 -13.99 -4.66
CA MET A 111 -6.99 -14.73 -3.56
C MET A 111 -8.50 -14.45 -3.46
N LEU A 112 -8.91 -13.19 -3.60
CA LEU A 112 -10.31 -12.80 -3.62
C LEU A 112 -11.08 -13.44 -4.78
N MET A 113 -10.49 -13.46 -5.99
CA MET A 113 -11.08 -14.11 -7.16
C MET A 113 -11.30 -15.61 -6.96
N ILE A 114 -10.37 -16.30 -6.28
CA ILE A 114 -10.53 -17.73 -5.97
C ILE A 114 -11.73 -17.95 -5.03
N VAL A 115 -11.88 -17.12 -4.00
CA VAL A 115 -13.02 -17.21 -3.07
C VAL A 115 -14.34 -16.97 -3.80
N PHE A 116 -14.45 -15.92 -4.61
CA PHE A 116 -15.66 -15.68 -5.39
C PHE A 116 -15.98 -16.80 -6.38
N SER A 117 -14.95 -17.33 -7.05
CA SER A 117 -15.12 -18.45 -7.97
C SER A 117 -15.62 -19.70 -7.25
N SER A 118 -15.12 -19.99 -6.05
CA SER A 118 -15.59 -21.15 -5.26
C SER A 118 -17.06 -21.04 -4.89
N VAL A 119 -17.55 -19.86 -4.48
CA VAL A 119 -18.96 -19.64 -4.14
C VAL A 119 -19.85 -19.84 -5.38
N PHE A 120 -19.38 -19.38 -6.54
CA PHE A 120 -20.13 -19.49 -7.79
C PHE A 120 -20.18 -20.92 -8.34
N LEU A 121 -19.07 -21.66 -8.25
CA LEU A 121 -18.95 -23.04 -8.72
C LEU A 121 -19.65 -24.04 -7.80
N LEU A 122 -19.54 -23.84 -6.48
CA LEU A 122 -20.11 -24.77 -5.50
C LEU A 122 -21.63 -24.68 -5.41
N LYS A 123 -22.28 -23.69 -6.09
CA LYS A 123 -23.73 -23.42 -6.08
C LYS A 123 -24.34 -23.90 -4.76
N PRO A 124 -23.97 -23.30 -3.63
CA PRO A 124 -24.29 -23.84 -2.32
C PRO A 124 -25.78 -24.15 -2.31
N SER A 125 -26.09 -25.45 -2.31
CA SER A 125 -27.45 -25.91 -2.10
C SER A 125 -27.74 -25.45 -0.69
N ILE A 126 -28.48 -24.36 -0.56
CA ILE A 126 -29.02 -23.93 0.73
C ILE A 126 -29.96 -25.07 1.10
N THR A 127 -29.42 -26.10 1.74
CA THR A 127 -30.16 -27.13 2.45
C THR A 127 -30.68 -26.45 3.71
N GLY A 128 -31.56 -25.46 3.52
CA GLY A 128 -32.39 -24.93 4.56
C GLY A 128 -33.29 -26.08 4.98
N GLN A 129 -32.95 -26.72 6.09
CA GLN A 129 -33.84 -27.67 6.74
C GLN A 129 -35.02 -26.86 7.26
N VAL A 130 -36.03 -26.67 6.40
CA VAL A 130 -37.32 -26.14 6.82
C VAL A 130 -37.96 -27.27 7.63
N ILE A 131 -37.83 -27.21 8.94
CA ILE A 131 -38.61 -28.03 9.85
C ILE A 131 -40.05 -27.52 9.73
N LEU A 132 -40.79 -28.02 8.74
CA LEU A 132 -42.24 -27.93 8.70
C LEU A 132 -42.78 -28.81 9.82
N SER A 133 -42.74 -28.30 11.05
CA SER A 133 -43.57 -28.83 12.12
C SER A 133 -45.01 -28.73 11.65
N LYS A 134 -45.61 -29.86 11.29
CA LYS A 134 -46.97 -29.93 10.76
C LYS A 134 -47.94 -29.63 11.90
N GLU A 135 -48.14 -28.34 12.19
CA GLU A 135 -49.16 -27.89 13.13
C GLU A 135 -50.53 -28.30 12.57
N THR A 136 -51.14 -29.31 13.20
CA THR A 136 -52.47 -29.80 12.82
C THR A 136 -53.51 -28.92 13.48
N VAL A 137 -53.99 -27.92 12.73
CA VAL A 137 -55.05 -27.02 13.19
C VAL A 137 -56.39 -27.72 13.06
N HIS A 138 -57.03 -28.04 14.19
CA HIS A 138 -58.38 -28.58 14.24
C HIS A 138 -59.40 -27.47 14.50
N ASN A 139 -60.16 -27.07 13.47
CA ASN A 139 -61.24 -26.10 13.59
C ASN A 139 -62.60 -26.81 13.63
N LYS A 140 -63.38 -26.62 14.71
CA LYS A 140 -64.75 -27.11 14.83
C LYS A 140 -65.69 -25.94 15.13
N SER A 141 -66.54 -25.58 14.18
CA SER A 141 -67.61 -24.61 14.44
C SER A 141 -68.74 -25.28 15.21
N MET A 142 -69.14 -24.71 16.35
CA MET A 142 -70.15 -25.31 17.21
C MET A 142 -71.57 -24.82 16.92
N ASN A 143 -71.76 -23.72 16.15
CA ASN A 143 -73.07 -23.16 15.77
C ASN A 143 -74.14 -23.23 16.89
N LEU A 144 -73.76 -22.91 18.13
CA LEU A 144 -74.66 -22.99 19.29
C LEU A 144 -75.35 -21.65 19.51
N GLU A 145 -76.67 -21.66 19.58
CA GLU A 145 -77.48 -20.55 20.07
C GLU A 145 -77.98 -20.90 21.48
N ILE A 146 -77.51 -20.16 22.49
CA ILE A 146 -77.79 -20.46 23.90
C ILE A 146 -78.80 -19.42 24.40
N ASN A 147 -80.07 -19.80 24.42
CA ASN A 147 -81.17 -18.93 24.85
C ASN A 147 -81.52 -19.06 26.35
N GLN A 148 -80.87 -19.99 27.07
CA GLN A 148 -81.07 -20.24 28.50
C GLN A 148 -79.76 -20.66 29.18
N SER A 149 -79.68 -20.57 30.51
CA SER A 149 -78.51 -21.01 31.27
C SER A 149 -78.26 -22.50 31.09
N GLY A 150 -77.04 -22.87 30.67
CA GLY A 150 -76.66 -24.26 30.46
C GLY A 150 -75.15 -24.45 30.48
N ASN A 151 -74.72 -25.71 30.58
CA ASN A 151 -73.32 -26.10 30.48
C ASN A 151 -73.12 -26.88 29.18
N TYR A 152 -72.14 -26.47 28.39
CA TYR A 152 -71.73 -27.18 27.18
C TYR A 152 -70.30 -27.69 27.34
N THR A 153 -70.10 -28.98 27.09
CA THR A 153 -68.79 -29.64 27.19
C THR A 153 -68.37 -30.08 25.81
N TRP A 154 -67.24 -29.56 25.33
CA TRP A 154 -66.61 -30.05 24.12
C TRP A 154 -65.56 -31.10 24.46
N THR A 155 -65.75 -32.33 23.97
CA THR A 155 -64.78 -33.42 24.03
C THR A 155 -64.24 -33.73 22.64
N PHE A 156 -62.98 -34.15 22.59
CA PHE A 156 -62.36 -34.68 21.37
C PHE A 156 -62.64 -36.17 21.26
N ASP A 157 -62.88 -36.66 20.05
CA ASP A 157 -63.18 -38.08 19.80
C ASP A 157 -61.94 -38.98 20.03
N LYS A 158 -60.75 -38.39 20.05
CA LYS A 158 -59.47 -39.07 20.28
C LYS A 158 -58.61 -38.26 21.26
N PRO A 159 -57.71 -38.90 22.03
CA PRO A 159 -56.72 -38.18 22.84
C PRO A 159 -55.83 -37.32 21.93
N VAL A 160 -55.72 -36.03 22.23
CA VAL A 160 -54.88 -35.08 21.50
C VAL A 160 -54.07 -34.25 22.50
N ASP A 161 -52.78 -34.08 22.23
CA ASP A 161 -51.93 -33.14 22.96
C ASP A 161 -52.19 -31.72 22.45
N ILE A 162 -52.79 -30.89 23.30
CA ILE A 162 -53.20 -29.54 22.94
C ILE A 162 -52.15 -28.55 23.42
N SER A 163 -51.47 -27.89 22.49
CA SER A 163 -50.54 -26.80 22.79
C SER A 163 -51.23 -25.46 23.03
N SER A 164 -52.36 -25.21 22.35
CA SER A 164 -53.16 -23.99 22.51
C SER A 164 -54.64 -24.22 22.19
N VAL A 165 -55.51 -23.45 22.87
CA VAL A 165 -56.96 -23.42 22.60
C VAL A 165 -57.36 -21.98 22.33
N LYS A 166 -58.06 -21.75 21.23
CA LYS A 166 -58.69 -20.47 20.92
C LYS A 166 -60.21 -20.65 20.90
N ALA A 167 -60.90 -19.90 21.75
CA ALA A 167 -62.36 -19.81 21.74
C ALA A 167 -62.74 -18.36 21.37
N SER A 168 -63.71 -18.21 20.47
CA SER A 168 -64.23 -16.91 20.04
C SER A 168 -65.75 -16.96 19.98
N GLY A 169 -66.40 -15.90 20.46
CA GLY A 169 -67.85 -15.72 20.41
C GLY A 169 -68.24 -14.33 20.89
N SER A 170 -69.50 -13.97 20.73
CA SER A 170 -70.08 -12.71 21.18
C SER A 170 -71.24 -12.98 22.14
N VAL A 171 -71.37 -12.15 23.18
CA VAL A 171 -72.48 -12.20 24.13
C VAL A 171 -73.33 -10.95 23.94
N THR A 172 -74.63 -11.13 23.74
CA THR A 172 -75.61 -10.02 23.67
C THR A 172 -76.49 -10.04 24.92
N GLY A 173 -76.54 -8.91 25.65
CA GLY A 173 -77.30 -8.76 26.90
C GLY A 173 -76.47 -8.93 28.17
N ASN A 174 -77.12 -9.05 29.34
CA ASN A 174 -76.47 -9.06 30.66
C ASN A 174 -76.06 -10.47 31.13
N GLY A 175 -75.76 -11.37 30.20
CA GLY A 175 -75.40 -12.76 30.51
C GLY A 175 -73.95 -12.92 30.98
N THR A 176 -73.72 -13.86 31.89
CA THR A 176 -72.36 -14.26 32.30
C THR A 176 -71.94 -15.56 31.60
N VAL A 177 -70.79 -15.53 30.93
CA VAL A 177 -70.08 -16.63 30.31
C VAL A 177 -68.82 -16.93 31.11
N LYS A 178 -68.60 -18.22 31.37
CA LYS A 178 -67.39 -18.75 31.99
C LYS A 178 -66.86 -19.88 31.13
N ILE A 179 -65.57 -19.83 30.78
CA ILE A 179 -64.90 -20.87 30.01
C ILE A 179 -63.94 -21.60 30.93
N TYR A 180 -64.03 -22.92 30.93
CA TYR A 180 -63.21 -23.79 31.76
C TYR A 180 -62.40 -24.77 30.88
N ILE A 181 -61.20 -25.11 31.33
CA ILE A 181 -60.42 -26.24 30.81
C ILE A 181 -60.31 -27.29 31.92
N GLU A 182 -60.60 -28.55 31.60
CA GLU A 182 -60.47 -29.67 32.53
C GLU A 182 -59.27 -30.53 32.14
N LYS A 183 -58.33 -30.73 33.06
CA LYS A 183 -57.13 -31.56 32.88
C LYS A 183 -56.98 -32.50 34.08
N TYR A 184 -56.95 -33.80 33.83
CA TYR A 184 -56.85 -34.84 34.87
C TYR A 184 -57.92 -34.69 35.99
N GLY A 185 -59.16 -34.41 35.61
CA GLY A 185 -60.28 -34.23 36.55
C GLY A 185 -60.26 -32.92 37.35
N LYS A 186 -59.29 -32.02 37.08
CA LYS A 186 -59.23 -30.69 37.70
C LYS A 186 -59.69 -29.64 36.70
N ARG A 187 -60.68 -28.84 37.11
CA ARG A 187 -61.31 -27.81 36.28
C ARG A 187 -60.73 -26.43 36.59
N HIS A 188 -60.20 -25.76 35.57
CA HIS A 188 -59.56 -24.45 35.66
C HIS A 188 -60.38 -23.40 34.91
N LEU A 189 -60.73 -22.29 35.56
CA LEU A 189 -61.39 -21.15 34.90
C LEU A 189 -60.34 -20.38 34.09
N ILE A 190 -60.55 -20.28 32.77
CA ILE A 190 -59.63 -19.56 31.87
C ILE A 190 -60.18 -18.22 31.42
N TYR A 191 -61.50 -18.04 31.44
CA TYR A 191 -62.14 -16.79 31.06
C TYR A 191 -63.49 -16.62 31.76
N LYS A 192 -63.80 -15.38 32.16
CA LYS A 192 -65.10 -14.96 32.64
C LYS A 192 -65.38 -13.55 32.11
N ASN A 193 -66.52 -13.32 31.47
CA ASN A 193 -66.93 -11.95 31.16
C ASN A 193 -67.53 -11.28 32.41
N LYS A 194 -67.38 -9.96 32.50
CA LYS A 194 -67.97 -9.13 33.55
C LYS A 194 -69.20 -8.42 33.02
#